data_AF-A0ABD0NF26-F1
#
_entry.id   AF-A0ABD0NF26-F1
#
_cell.length_a   1.000
_cell.length_b   1.000
_cell.length_c   1.000
_cell.angle_alpha   90.00
_cell.angle_beta   90.00
_cell.angle_gamma   90.00
#
_symmetry.space_group_name_H-M   'P 1'
#
loop_
_entity.id
_entity.type
_entity.pdbx_description
1 polymer ?
#
loop_
_entity_poly.entity_id
_entity_poly.type
_entity_poly.pdbx_seq_one_letter_code
_entity_poly.pdbx_strand_id
1 'polypeptide(L)' 'DLREEHQFAGRVEYVGNKLRIKELKISDSGEYRLRIISDLNGQYSGSPGVILTVT' A
#
# COMPACT_ATOMS: atom_id res chain seq x y z
N ASP A 1 -7.43 0.68 -4.30
CA ASP A 1 -6.59 -0.32 -3.60
C ASP A 1 -5.25 -0.37 -4.34
N LEU A 2 -4.10 -0.59 -3.66
CA LEU A 2 -2.79 -0.65 -4.36
C LEU A 2 -2.77 -1.75 -5.44
N ARG A 3 -3.58 -2.80 -5.32
CA ARG A 3 -3.72 -3.85 -6.34
C ARG A 3 -4.41 -3.36 -7.63
N GLU A 4 -5.18 -2.29 -7.56
CA GLU A 4 -5.92 -1.73 -8.71
C GLU A 4 -5.08 -0.69 -9.47
N GLU A 5 -4.00 -0.20 -8.86
CA GLU A 5 -3.10 0.75 -9.48
C GLU A 5 -2.21 0.03 -10.50
N HIS A 6 -2.25 0.51 -11.75
CA HIS A 6 -1.56 -0.12 -12.87
C HIS A 6 -0.06 -0.36 -12.61
N GLN A 7 0.61 0.57 -11.92
CA GLN A 7 2.03 0.45 -11.58
C GLN A 7 2.34 -0.76 -10.69
N PHE A 8 1.38 -1.23 -9.90
CA PHE A 8 1.51 -2.30 -8.92
C PHE A 8 0.87 -3.63 -9.36
N ALA A 9 0.25 -3.67 -10.54
CA ALA A 9 -0.48 -4.82 -11.06
C ALA A 9 0.38 -6.11 -11.02
N GLY A 10 -0.16 -7.17 -10.42
CA GLY A 10 0.50 -8.48 -10.29
C GLY A 10 1.64 -8.56 -9.27
N ARG A 11 2.04 -7.43 -8.65
CA ARG A 11 3.18 -7.37 -7.70
C ARG A 11 2.75 -7.23 -6.24
N VAL A 12 1.49 -6.86 -6.00
CA VAL A 12 0.96 -6.60 -4.64
C VAL A 12 0.14 -7.78 -4.12
N GLU A 13 0.43 -8.17 -2.88
CA GLU A 13 -0.31 -9.18 -2.12
C GLU A 13 -0.64 -8.65 -0.72
N TYR A 14 -1.84 -8.98 -0.22
CA TYR A 14 -2.20 -8.79 1.17
C TYR A 14 -2.19 -10.13 1.89
N VAL A 15 -1.37 -10.24 2.94
CA VAL A 15 -1.24 -11.45 3.76
C VAL A 15 -1.64 -11.10 5.20
N GLY A 16 -2.90 -11.38 5.54
CA GLY A 16 -3.49 -10.91 6.79
C GLY A 16 -3.51 -9.38 6.85
N ASN A 17 -2.83 -8.80 7.84
CA ASN A 17 -2.69 -7.36 8.02
C ASN A 17 -1.41 -6.76 7.41
N LYS A 18 -0.69 -7.52 6.55
CA LYS A 18 0.57 -7.10 5.92
C LYS A 18 0.38 -6.84 4.43
N LEU A 19 0.99 -5.76 3.94
CA LEU A 19 1.20 -5.47 2.52
C LEU A 19 2.53 -6.08 2.08
N ARG A 20 2.54 -6.84 0.98
CA ARG A 20 3.75 -7.34 0.32
C ARG A 20 3.79 -6.82 -1.11
N ILE A 21 4.89 -6.15 -1.47
CA ILE A 21 5.18 -5.72 -2.85
C ILE A 21 6.40 -6.51 -3.33
N LYS A 22 6.25 -7.24 -4.45
CA LYS A 22 7.33 -7.97 -5.11
C LYS A 22 7.97 -7.10 -6.19
N GLU A 23 9.21 -7.45 -6.57
CA GLU A 23 9.93 -6.80 -7.67
C GLU A 23 9.89 -5.26 -7.53
N LEU A 24 10.39 -4.76 -6.39
CA LEU A 24 10.39 -3.33 -6.09
C LEU A 24 11.14 -2.54 -7.15
N LYS A 25 10.56 -1.39 -7.53
CA LYS A 25 11.12 -0.44 -8.50
C LYS A 25 11.44 0.87 -7.78
N ILE A 26 12.37 1.66 -8.32
CA ILE A 26 12.65 3.02 -7.82
C ILE A 26 11.36 3.85 -7.75
N SER A 27 10.48 3.71 -8.75
CA SER A 27 9.18 4.38 -8.81
C SER A 27 8.18 3.94 -7.73
N ASP A 28 8.43 2.85 -7.01
CA ASP A 28 7.62 2.43 -5.87
C ASP A 28 7.99 3.18 -4.58
N SER A 29 9.03 4.02 -4.59
CA SER A 29 9.39 4.86 -3.44
C SER A 29 8.29 5.86 -3.12
N GLY A 30 8.00 6.07 -1.83
CA GLY A 30 6.94 6.96 -1.39
C GLY A 30 6.47 6.70 0.04
N GLU A 31 5.48 7.46 0.48
CA GLU A 31 4.81 7.23 1.76
C GLU A 31 3.65 6.25 1.61
N TYR A 32 3.68 5.17 2.38
CA TYR A 32 2.63 4.15 2.45
C TYR A 32 1.84 4.30 3.74
N ARG A 33 0.51 4.23 3.64
CA ARG A 33 -0.38 4.31 4.80
C ARG A 33 -1.31 3.10 4.86
N LEU A 34 -1.52 2.60 6.07
CA LEU A 34 -2.58 1.64 6.32
C LEU A 34 -3.93 2.33 6.19
N ARG A 35 -4.83 1.77 5.38
CA ARG A 35 -6.17 2.30 5.18
C ARG A 35 -7.21 1.28 5.61
N ILE A 36 -8.13 1.70 6.48
CA ILE A 36 -9.29 0.91 6.89
C ILE A 36 -10.50 1.54 6.21
N ILE A 37 -11.21 0.75 5.40
CA ILE A 37 -12.44 1.17 4.73
C ILE A 37 -13.57 0.39 5.37
N SER A 38 -14.55 1.10 5.91
CA SER A 38 -15.75 0.54 6.53
C SER A 38 -16.97 1.24 5.95
N ASP A 39 -17.97 0.46 5.57
CA ASP A 39 -19.24 0.99 5.04
C ASP A 39 -20.05 1.75 6.09
N LEU A 40 -19.71 1.59 7.39
CA LEU A 40 -20.39 2.23 8.52
C LEU A 40 -19.74 3.57 8.90
N ASN A 41 -18.40 3.61 8.94
CA ASN A 41 -17.64 4.73 9.53
C ASN A 41 -16.73 5.45 8.51
N GLY A 42 -16.82 5.10 7.23
CA GLY A 42 -16.02 5.69 6.17
C GLY A 42 -14.58 5.19 6.13
N GLN A 43 -13.65 6.06 5.77
CA GLN A 43 -12.25 5.72 5.53
C GLN A 43 -11.34 6.32 6.60
N TYR A 44 -10.55 5.47 7.24
CA TYR A 44 -9.46 5.86 8.13
C TYR A 44 -8.11 5.61 7.46
N SER A 45 -7.18 6.55 7.59
CA SER A 45 -5.78 6.38 7.17
C SER A 45 -4.87 6.53 8.38
N GLY A 46 -4.04 5.52 8.63
CA GLY A 46 -3.05 5.54 9.70
C GLY A 46 -2.05 6.68 9.53
N SER A 47 -1.66 7.29 10.65
CA SER A 47 -0.65 8.34 10.72
C SER A 47 0.25 8.09 11.95
N PRO A 48 1.58 8.19 11.83
CA PRO A 48 2.33 8.52 10.61
C PRO A 48 2.32 7.36 9.59
N GLY A 49 2.58 7.67 8.32
CA GLY A 49 2.85 6.65 7.30
C GLY A 49 4.27 6.08 7.40
N VAL A 50 4.54 5.10 6.54
CA VAL A 50 5.85 4.46 6.38
C VAL A 50 6.48 4.97 5.08
N ILE A 51 7.70 5.50 5.16
CA ILE A 51 8.46 5.91 3.97
C ILE A 51 9.24 4.71 3.45
N LEU A 52 9.00 4.34 2.18
CA LEU A 52 9.80 3.37 1.45
C LEU A 52 10.72 4.11 0.48
N THR A 53 12.01 3.79 0.52
CA THR A 53 13.01 4.24 -0.44
C THR A 53 13.63 3.02 -1.11
N VAL A 54 13.57 2.96 -2.44
CA VAL A 54 14.20 1.92 -3.26
C VAL A 54 15.37 2.55 -4.00
N THR A 55 16.55 1.95 -3.88
CA THR A 55 17.82 2.42 -4.46
C THR A 55 18.45 1.40 -5.37
#